data_AF-A0A3D4GWS5-F1
#
_entry.id   AF-A0A3D4GWS5-F1
#
_cell.length_a   1.000
_cell.length_b   1.000
_cell.length_c   1.000
_cell.angle_alpha   90.00
_cell.angle_beta   90.00
_cell.angle_gamma   90.00
#
_symmetry.space_group_name_H-M   'P 1'
#
loop_
_entity.id
_entity.type
_entity.pdbx_description
1 polymer ?
#
loop_
_entity_poly.entity_id
_entity_poly.type
_entity_poly.pdbx_seq_one_letter_code
_entity_poly.pdbx_strand_id
1 'polypeptide(L)'
;MFDNISTPLGTQPPIDDSPATYRLPPTIVDIARLRTGVSPGYRTADFTAFNLTDPRPKAGASFYVATPAQLPRRLDRGFYPAGFLNLPYPRPSTFSMFNESLPKSGGRSPAQATNCYYHNRGLACLGFGRGRRATQLYMVGEDGRYGHRHNAPLSLLLFSQGREILPDLGYIADHPANKWIKSTPAHNTVTVDESDCRATGPGKVNGLITRGRIRFMDITVPVEGLDLYRRAVTLILKSDGLPLLIDVFDVAGGKVHDYQVRINDSDERFKIPGKPLRKRSKSLYAGHSSYPLENFKTGGRSISPFFATWGKNLKVNANILTPCKEIITYPTPAWRDYKEVFAAPDKTFDTLVLRNQRKKSRFVVVYELYKGRPLLQEISTESTRPEVSIQIQERKGRSYYLAIGPGEIRSKIER
;
A
#
# COMPACT_ATOMS: atom_id res chain seq x y z
N MET A 1 0.29 23.68 25.95
CA MET A 1 -0.97 24.01 25.27
C MET A 1 -0.59 24.24 23.81
N PHE A 2 -1.14 23.46 22.87
CA PHE A 2 -0.77 23.44 21.43
C PHE A 2 0.72 23.21 21.08
N ASP A 3 1.13 21.94 20.98
CA ASP A 3 2.34 21.55 20.23
C ASP A 3 1.94 20.92 18.88
N ASN A 4 1.88 21.75 17.84
CA ASN A 4 1.53 21.36 16.48
C ASN A 4 2.71 20.66 15.78
N ILE A 5 2.68 19.33 15.65
CA ILE A 5 3.63 18.60 14.78
C ILE A 5 2.90 17.52 13.95
N SER A 6 3.23 17.49 12.66
CA SER A 6 2.83 16.51 11.65
C SER A 6 4.01 16.31 10.67
N THR A 7 4.07 15.38 9.72
CA THR A 7 3.15 14.37 9.14
C THR A 7 3.96 13.04 9.01
N PRO A 8 3.81 12.10 8.03
CA PRO A 8 2.64 11.52 7.35
C PRO A 8 2.57 9.97 7.27
N LEU A 9 1.43 9.47 6.78
CA LEU A 9 1.39 8.73 5.50
C LEU A 9 0.48 9.51 4.55
N GLY A 10 0.97 9.87 3.35
CA GLY A 10 0.29 10.78 2.40
C GLY A 10 1.11 12.00 1.95
N THR A 11 1.86 12.67 2.84
CA THR A 11 2.56 13.93 2.48
C THR A 11 3.65 14.36 3.44
N GLN A 12 4.82 14.73 2.94
CA GLN A 12 5.89 15.27 3.78
C GLN A 12 5.43 16.51 4.59
N PRO A 13 6.08 16.83 5.73
CA PRO A 13 5.61 17.88 6.62
C PRO A 13 5.38 19.21 5.89
N PRO A 14 4.46 20.06 6.40
CA PRO A 14 4.24 21.40 5.88
C PRO A 14 5.55 22.21 5.84
N ILE A 15 5.53 23.31 5.09
CA ILE A 15 6.74 23.93 4.52
C ILE A 15 7.62 24.70 5.53
N ASP A 16 7.27 24.69 6.82
CA ASP A 16 8.06 25.25 7.93
C ASP A 16 8.28 24.20 9.04
N ASP A 17 9.35 24.41 9.82
CA ASP A 17 9.81 23.62 10.98
C ASP A 17 10.42 22.22 10.71
N SER A 18 11.41 22.15 9.81
CA SER A 18 12.40 21.06 9.84
C SER A 18 13.78 21.48 9.34
N PRO A 19 14.89 21.25 10.09
CA PRO A 19 16.24 21.30 9.57
C PRO A 19 16.51 20.03 8.73
N ALA A 20 15.82 19.93 7.59
CA ALA A 20 16.08 18.93 6.58
C ALA A 20 17.34 19.33 5.78
N THR A 21 18.15 18.35 5.41
CA THR A 21 19.21 18.53 4.39
C THR A 21 18.56 18.69 3.03
N TYR A 22 18.21 19.92 2.67
CA TYR A 22 17.71 20.26 1.35
C TYR A 22 18.73 19.87 0.28
N ARG A 23 18.33 19.00 -0.65
CA ARG A 23 18.91 18.98 -1.99
C ARG A 23 18.03 19.87 -2.85
N LEU A 24 18.60 20.97 -3.32
CA LEU A 24 17.91 21.88 -4.23
C LEU A 24 17.52 21.10 -5.50
N PRO A 25 16.33 21.35 -6.09
CA PRO A 25 15.98 20.85 -7.42
C PRO A 25 17.10 21.18 -8.43
N PRO A 26 17.38 20.35 -9.45
CA PRO A 26 18.46 20.61 -10.40
C PRO A 26 18.40 22.02 -11.01
N THR A 27 17.20 22.51 -11.33
CA THR A 27 16.98 23.89 -11.79
C THR A 27 17.39 24.96 -10.77
N ILE A 28 17.20 24.74 -9.47
CA ILE A 28 17.67 25.66 -8.42
C ILE A 28 19.18 25.48 -8.15
N VAL A 29 19.73 24.27 -8.35
CA VAL A 29 21.19 24.07 -8.38
C VAL A 29 21.82 24.82 -9.55
N ASP A 30 21.21 24.80 -10.73
CA ASP A 30 21.69 25.54 -11.90
C ASP A 30 21.51 27.06 -11.72
N ILE A 31 20.39 27.53 -11.16
CA ILE A 31 20.21 28.95 -10.79
C ILE A 31 21.23 29.37 -9.73
N ALA A 32 21.53 28.53 -8.74
CA ALA A 32 22.56 28.80 -7.75
C ALA A 32 23.95 28.85 -8.40
N ARG A 33 24.30 27.86 -9.24
CA ARG A 33 25.56 27.80 -10.00
C ARG A 33 25.74 29.03 -10.90
N LEU A 34 24.69 29.48 -11.57
CA LEU A 34 24.69 30.70 -12.39
C LEU A 34 24.78 31.99 -11.57
N ARG A 35 24.25 32.02 -10.34
CA ARG A 35 24.27 33.20 -9.46
C ARG A 35 25.47 33.29 -8.50
N THR A 36 26.11 32.17 -8.16
CA THR A 36 27.20 32.11 -7.16
C THR A 36 28.51 31.53 -7.70
N GLY A 37 28.53 31.01 -8.94
CA GLY A 37 29.72 30.43 -9.57
C GLY A 37 30.13 29.04 -9.03
N VAL A 38 29.48 28.53 -7.99
CA VAL A 38 29.84 27.24 -7.36
C VAL A 38 29.28 26.08 -8.17
N SER A 39 30.15 25.19 -8.64
CA SER A 39 29.80 24.00 -9.43
C SER A 39 29.93 22.72 -8.59
N PRO A 40 28.82 22.02 -8.23
CA PRO A 40 28.90 20.78 -7.46
C PRO A 40 29.53 19.64 -8.27
N GLY A 41 30.55 18.98 -7.73
CA GLY A 41 31.20 17.83 -8.34
C GLY A 41 30.50 16.52 -7.96
N TYR A 42 29.75 15.91 -8.88
CA TYR A 42 29.22 14.55 -8.71
C TYR A 42 29.37 13.76 -10.01
N ARG A 43 29.63 12.45 -9.93
CA ARG A 43 29.58 11.55 -11.10
C ARG A 43 28.31 10.72 -11.06
N THR A 44 27.72 10.49 -12.23
CA THR A 44 26.45 9.73 -12.36
C THR A 44 26.54 8.30 -11.82
N ALA A 45 27.74 7.73 -11.77
CA ALA A 45 28.03 6.40 -11.24
C ALA A 45 27.79 6.26 -9.72
N ASP A 46 27.77 7.36 -8.97
CA ASP A 46 27.65 7.34 -7.51
C ASP A 46 26.20 7.09 -7.03
N PHE A 47 25.22 7.05 -7.95
CA PHE A 47 23.80 6.78 -7.68
C PHE A 47 23.43 5.29 -7.78
N THR A 48 23.87 4.47 -6.82
CA THR A 48 23.57 3.01 -6.78
C THR A 48 22.51 2.61 -5.74
N ALA A 49 21.33 3.23 -5.79
CA ALA A 49 20.17 2.74 -5.05
C ALA A 49 19.49 1.55 -5.78
N PHE A 50 19.12 0.51 -5.05
CA PHE A 50 18.35 -0.67 -5.49
C PHE A 50 18.98 -1.66 -6.49
N ASN A 51 20.16 -1.38 -7.05
CA ASN A 51 20.82 -2.21 -8.09
C ASN A 51 20.02 -2.26 -9.41
N LEU A 52 19.46 -1.12 -9.80
CA LEU A 52 18.79 -0.92 -11.08
C LEU A 52 19.83 -0.69 -12.18
N THR A 53 20.44 -1.75 -12.69
CA THR A 53 21.39 -1.72 -13.81
C THR A 53 20.70 -1.54 -15.18
N ASP A 54 19.69 -0.67 -15.23
CA ASP A 54 18.96 -0.32 -16.45
C ASP A 54 19.57 0.99 -16.99
N PRO A 55 20.34 0.98 -18.10
CA PRO A 55 21.09 2.13 -18.57
C PRO A 55 20.21 3.25 -19.17
N ARG A 56 18.88 3.07 -19.20
CA ARG A 56 17.95 4.10 -19.67
C ARG A 56 17.73 5.17 -18.58
N PRO A 57 17.79 6.47 -18.93
CA PRO A 57 17.57 7.53 -17.95
C PRO A 57 16.16 7.46 -17.37
N LYS A 58 16.05 7.22 -16.06
CA LYS A 58 14.78 7.28 -15.32
C LYS A 58 14.69 8.60 -14.59
N ALA A 59 13.59 9.32 -14.80
CA ALA A 59 13.30 10.54 -14.05
C ALA A 59 13.28 10.24 -12.53
N GLY A 60 13.76 11.21 -11.75
CA GLY A 60 14.13 10.98 -10.34
C GLY A 60 12.99 10.44 -9.47
N ALA A 61 13.32 9.50 -8.60
CA ALA A 61 12.39 8.99 -7.61
C ALA A 61 12.32 9.94 -6.41
N SER A 62 11.20 10.67 -6.28
CA SER A 62 10.92 11.56 -5.16
C SER A 62 10.56 10.80 -3.88
N PHE A 63 11.57 10.21 -3.24
CA PHE A 63 11.47 9.71 -1.85
C PHE A 63 11.87 10.82 -0.88
N TYR A 64 11.06 11.07 0.15
CA TYR A 64 11.55 11.74 1.36
C TYR A 64 11.84 10.73 2.46
N VAL A 65 12.79 11.12 3.30
CA VAL A 65 13.25 10.36 4.45
C VAL A 65 12.94 11.17 5.71
N ALA A 66 12.08 10.64 6.59
CA ALA A 66 11.93 11.22 7.92
C ALA A 66 13.23 11.02 8.71
N THR A 67 13.75 12.08 9.33
CA THR A 67 14.94 11.98 10.18
C THR A 67 14.55 11.51 11.59
N PRO A 68 15.43 10.79 12.32
CA PRO A 68 15.14 10.31 13.67
C PRO A 68 14.82 11.41 14.70
N ALA A 69 15.11 12.68 14.40
CA ALA A 69 14.78 13.83 15.25
C ALA A 69 13.27 14.06 15.43
N GLN A 70 12.44 13.48 14.55
CA GLN A 70 10.97 13.55 14.60
C GLN A 70 10.31 12.38 15.35
N LEU A 71 11.10 11.51 15.99
CA LEU A 71 10.62 10.46 16.89
C LEU A 71 10.70 10.94 18.35
N PRO A 72 9.77 10.51 19.24
CA PRO A 72 9.88 10.79 20.67
C PRO A 72 11.25 10.36 21.22
N ARG A 73 11.86 11.18 22.08
CA ARG A 73 13.24 10.98 22.61
C ARG A 73 13.48 9.68 23.39
N ARG A 74 12.44 8.84 23.58
CA ARG A 74 12.55 7.43 23.98
C ARG A 74 11.72 6.53 23.07
N LEU A 75 12.39 5.95 22.09
CA LEU A 75 12.04 4.65 21.53
C LEU A 75 13.28 3.76 21.66
N ASP A 76 13.38 3.01 22.76
CA ASP A 76 14.51 2.09 23.04
C ASP A 76 14.56 0.87 22.08
N ARG A 77 13.75 0.90 20.99
CA ARG A 77 13.65 -0.10 19.95
C ARG A 77 13.49 0.62 18.61
N GLY A 78 14.61 0.75 17.89
CA GLY A 78 14.70 1.57 16.67
C GLY A 78 13.70 1.18 15.59
N PHE A 79 12.91 2.16 15.16
CA PHE A 79 11.99 2.05 14.02
C PHE A 79 12.77 2.25 12.71
N TYR A 80 12.73 1.26 11.82
CA TYR A 80 13.30 1.34 10.48
C TYR A 80 12.31 0.70 9.49
N PRO A 81 11.60 1.50 8.66
CA PRO A 81 10.71 0.96 7.64
C PRO A 81 11.50 0.10 6.64
N ALA A 82 10.91 -1.02 6.21
CA ALA A 82 11.51 -1.87 5.19
C ALA A 82 11.58 -1.12 3.84
N GLY A 83 12.78 -0.71 3.44
CA GLY A 83 13.02 0.01 2.17
C GLY A 83 14.05 1.16 2.23
N PHE A 84 14.55 1.53 3.42
CA PHE A 84 15.39 2.72 3.58
C PHE A 84 16.89 2.53 3.31
N LEU A 85 17.50 3.58 2.74
CA LEU A 85 18.94 3.81 2.77
C LEU A 85 19.31 4.41 4.14
N ASN A 86 20.25 3.79 4.85
CA ASN A 86 20.50 4.10 6.26
C ASN A 86 21.75 4.98 6.42
N LEU A 87 21.64 6.28 6.14
CA LEU A 87 22.72 7.25 6.35
C LEU A 87 22.91 7.55 7.85
N PRO A 88 24.15 7.62 8.37
CA PRO A 88 24.42 8.15 9.70
C PRO A 88 24.51 9.68 9.61
N TYR A 89 23.57 10.40 10.26
CA TYR A 89 23.65 11.85 10.35
C TYR A 89 24.47 12.28 11.58
N PRO A 90 25.60 13.00 11.42
CA PRO A 90 26.00 13.99 12.42
C PRO A 90 24.99 15.15 12.42
N ARG A 91 24.99 15.98 13.47
CA ARG A 91 24.14 17.20 13.50
C ARG A 91 24.54 18.12 12.34
N PRO A 92 23.59 18.79 11.67
CA PRO A 92 23.92 19.70 10.58
C PRO A 92 24.65 20.93 11.12
N SER A 93 25.96 20.97 10.94
CA SER A 93 26.71 22.23 10.89
C SER A 93 26.89 22.63 9.42
N THR A 94 27.09 23.92 9.16
CA THR A 94 27.41 24.44 7.81
C THR A 94 28.61 23.71 7.19
N PHE A 95 29.56 23.26 8.01
CA PHE A 95 30.71 22.44 7.60
C PHE A 95 30.32 21.13 6.87
N SER A 96 29.19 20.51 7.22
CA SER A 96 28.71 19.28 6.57
C SER A 96 28.06 19.50 5.21
N MET A 97 27.76 20.74 4.80
CA MET A 97 27.25 21.04 3.46
C MET A 97 28.36 21.22 2.41
N PHE A 98 29.61 21.38 2.84
CA PHE A 98 30.74 21.77 1.97
C PHE A 98 31.95 20.81 2.02
N ASN A 99 31.87 19.68 2.73
CA ASN A 99 32.94 18.68 2.78
C ASN A 99 32.46 17.29 2.33
N GLU A 100 33.18 16.69 1.37
CA GLU A 100 32.81 15.44 0.69
C GLU A 100 33.01 14.16 1.53
N SER A 101 33.69 14.25 2.69
CA SER A 101 34.10 13.11 3.51
C SER A 101 32.96 12.53 4.37
N LEU A 102 31.90 12.04 3.72
CA LEU A 102 30.89 11.20 4.37
C LEU A 102 31.57 9.94 4.96
N PRO A 103 31.36 9.62 6.25
CA PRO A 103 31.96 8.43 6.85
C PRO A 103 31.43 7.17 6.16
N LYS A 104 32.34 6.23 5.85
CA LYS A 104 31.99 4.92 5.27
C LYS A 104 30.87 4.28 6.09
N SER A 105 29.79 3.87 5.44
CA SER A 105 28.63 3.28 6.10
C SER A 105 29.00 1.94 6.74
N GLY A 106 29.21 1.94 8.06
CA GLY A 106 29.39 0.71 8.83
C GLY A 106 28.22 -0.25 8.58
N GLY A 107 28.53 -1.54 8.39
CA GLY A 107 27.55 -2.56 8.05
C GLY A 107 26.43 -2.66 9.09
N ARG A 108 25.24 -2.16 8.74
CA ARG A 108 24.08 -2.09 9.64
C ARG A 108 23.22 -3.34 9.53
N SER A 109 22.78 -3.88 10.68
CA SER A 109 21.97 -5.09 10.75
C SER A 109 20.65 -4.94 9.98
N PRO A 110 20.15 -5.99 9.29
CA PRO A 110 18.91 -5.89 8.52
C PRO A 110 17.70 -5.51 9.36
N ALA A 111 16.99 -4.46 8.94
CA ALA A 111 15.76 -3.96 9.58
C ALA A 111 14.72 -5.08 9.73
N GLN A 112 14.09 -5.16 10.90
CA GLN A 112 13.09 -6.18 11.21
C GLN A 112 11.68 -5.71 10.84
N ALA A 113 10.83 -6.63 10.40
CA ALA A 113 9.43 -6.31 10.13
C ALA A 113 8.72 -5.82 11.41
N THR A 114 8.01 -4.70 11.29
CA THR A 114 7.31 -4.00 12.36
C THR A 114 5.92 -4.59 12.59
N ASN A 115 5.54 -4.77 13.86
CA ASN A 115 4.35 -5.50 14.29
C ASN A 115 3.69 -4.79 15.47
N CYS A 116 2.85 -3.80 15.21
CA CYS A 116 2.21 -2.93 16.20
C CYS A 116 1.12 -2.06 15.56
N TYR A 117 0.40 -1.31 16.39
CA TYR A 117 -0.45 -0.20 15.96
C TYR A 117 0.08 1.12 16.52
N TYR A 118 0.34 2.09 15.65
CA TYR A 118 0.75 3.44 16.02
C TYR A 118 -0.49 4.32 16.20
N HIS A 119 -1.07 4.30 17.40
CA HIS A 119 -2.29 5.03 17.76
C HIS A 119 -2.29 6.49 17.27
N ASN A 120 -1.23 7.25 17.59
CA ASN A 120 -1.11 8.67 17.23
C ASN A 120 -0.90 8.94 15.72
N ARG A 121 -0.84 7.90 14.88
CA ARG A 121 -0.63 7.95 13.42
C ARG A 121 -1.67 7.14 12.64
N GLY A 122 -2.60 6.46 13.32
CA GLY A 122 -3.60 5.63 12.66
C GLY A 122 -2.98 4.53 11.79
N LEU A 123 -1.85 3.93 12.19
CA LEU A 123 -1.11 3.01 11.33
C LEU A 123 -0.95 1.63 11.96
N ALA A 124 -1.54 0.64 11.30
CA ALA A 124 -1.33 -0.77 11.60
C ALA A 124 -0.16 -1.34 10.80
N CYS A 125 0.71 -2.10 11.47
CA CYS A 125 1.85 -2.79 10.87
C CYS A 125 1.81 -4.27 11.25
N LEU A 126 1.86 -5.18 10.27
CA LEU A 126 2.07 -6.63 10.46
C LEU A 126 3.17 -7.11 9.51
N GLY A 127 4.05 -8.01 9.92
CA GLY A 127 5.10 -8.46 9.01
C GLY A 127 6.09 -9.51 9.56
N PHE A 128 6.81 -10.16 8.66
CA PHE A 128 7.70 -11.29 8.96
C PHE A 128 9.12 -11.06 8.45
N GLY A 129 10.11 -11.61 9.15
CA GLY A 129 11.51 -11.62 8.71
C GLY A 129 12.26 -10.29 8.90
N ARG A 130 13.40 -10.17 8.21
CA ARG A 130 14.33 -9.03 8.27
C ARG A 130 14.93 -8.73 6.89
N GLY A 131 15.33 -7.48 6.66
CA GLY A 131 16.02 -7.02 5.46
C GLY A 131 15.18 -7.08 4.18
N ARG A 132 15.85 -7.15 3.02
CA ARG A 132 15.20 -7.15 1.70
C ARG A 132 14.19 -8.28 1.49
N ARG A 133 14.27 -9.39 2.24
CA ARG A 133 13.30 -10.51 2.14
C ARG A 133 12.15 -10.44 3.15
N ALA A 134 12.12 -9.41 4.01
CA ALA A 134 11.00 -9.20 4.93
C ALA A 134 9.68 -9.04 4.18
N THR A 135 8.59 -9.45 4.82
CA THR A 135 7.24 -9.05 4.46
C THR A 135 6.80 -7.96 5.43
N GLN A 136 6.19 -6.88 4.91
CA GLN A 136 5.59 -5.83 5.71
C GLN A 136 4.25 -5.40 5.08
N LEU A 137 3.16 -5.68 5.79
CA LEU A 137 1.84 -5.12 5.55
C LEU A 137 1.68 -3.85 6.39
N TYR A 138 1.06 -2.84 5.80
CA TYR A 138 0.55 -1.65 6.44
C TYR A 138 -0.95 -1.52 6.15
N MET A 139 -1.72 -1.04 7.13
CA MET A 139 -3.12 -0.65 6.94
C MET A 139 -3.36 0.73 7.57
N VAL A 140 -3.96 1.64 6.79
CA VAL A 140 -4.25 3.02 7.18
C VAL A 140 -5.51 3.05 8.04
N GLY A 141 -5.36 2.90 9.36
CA GLY A 141 -6.44 2.98 10.34
C GLY A 141 -6.94 4.40 10.67
N GLU A 142 -6.38 5.45 10.07
CA GLU A 142 -6.71 6.88 10.28
C GLU A 142 -6.49 7.43 11.70
N ASP A 143 -6.02 8.67 11.79
CA ASP A 143 -5.74 9.38 13.05
C ASP A 143 -6.66 10.58 13.31
N GLY A 144 -7.70 10.76 12.48
CA GLY A 144 -8.67 11.85 12.61
C GLY A 144 -8.12 13.25 12.30
N ARG A 145 -6.94 13.35 11.66
CA ARG A 145 -6.32 14.64 11.29
C ARG A 145 -6.58 14.99 9.82
N TYR A 146 -6.75 16.27 9.54
CA TYR A 146 -7.05 16.81 8.21
C TYR A 146 -5.81 17.37 7.49
N GLY A 147 -6.03 18.02 6.34
CA GLY A 147 -5.02 18.71 5.56
C GLY A 147 -4.54 17.85 4.38
N HIS A 148 -3.24 17.61 4.31
CA HIS A 148 -2.59 16.90 3.21
C HIS A 148 -2.82 15.36 3.18
N ARG A 149 -3.98 14.87 3.66
CA ARG A 149 -4.34 13.45 3.62
C ARG A 149 -4.89 13.04 2.26
N HIS A 150 -4.90 11.74 2.00
CA HIS A 150 -5.71 11.12 0.98
C HIS A 150 -7.01 10.63 1.62
N ASN A 151 -8.08 10.53 0.84
CA ASN A 151 -9.32 9.89 1.25
C ASN A 151 -9.16 8.37 1.16
N ALA A 152 -8.23 7.81 1.94
CA ALA A 152 -7.75 6.44 1.84
C ALA A 152 -7.98 5.57 3.09
N PRO A 153 -9.12 5.70 3.81
CA PRO A 153 -9.33 4.95 5.04
C PRO A 153 -9.23 3.45 4.78
N LEU A 154 -8.59 2.77 5.72
CA LEU A 154 -8.29 1.34 5.72
C LEU A 154 -7.44 0.83 4.54
N SER A 155 -6.86 1.71 3.70
CA SER A 155 -6.02 1.32 2.55
C SER A 155 -4.87 0.39 2.96
N LEU A 156 -4.57 -0.59 2.10
CA LEU A 156 -3.50 -1.57 2.30
C LEU A 156 -2.26 -1.27 1.45
N LEU A 157 -1.09 -1.35 2.07
CA LEU A 157 0.21 -1.38 1.39
C LEU A 157 0.95 -2.65 1.84
N LEU A 158 1.54 -3.39 0.89
CA LEU A 158 2.25 -4.64 1.18
C LEU A 158 3.57 -4.66 0.45
N PHE A 159 4.64 -4.94 1.19
CA PHE A 159 5.98 -5.18 0.67
C PHE A 159 6.38 -6.62 0.98
N SER A 160 6.99 -7.32 0.02
CA SER A 160 7.59 -8.63 0.24
C SER A 160 8.65 -8.94 -0.82
N GLN A 161 9.67 -9.75 -0.47
CA GLN A 161 10.75 -10.14 -1.39
C GLN A 161 11.49 -8.96 -2.05
N GLY A 162 11.49 -7.78 -1.42
CA GLY A 162 12.13 -6.58 -1.94
C GLY A 162 11.31 -5.85 -3.01
N ARG A 163 10.07 -6.29 -3.24
CA ARG A 163 9.07 -5.64 -4.08
C ARG A 163 7.98 -5.02 -3.23
N GLU A 164 7.45 -3.90 -3.69
CA GLU A 164 6.11 -3.46 -3.37
C GLU A 164 5.12 -4.35 -4.13
N ILE A 165 4.08 -4.83 -3.45
CA ILE A 165 3.08 -5.77 -3.95
C ILE A 165 1.72 -5.11 -4.05
N LEU A 166 1.23 -4.52 -2.94
CA LEU A 166 0.06 -3.64 -2.91
C LEU A 166 0.56 -2.17 -2.88
N PRO A 167 0.54 -1.45 -4.01
CA PRO A 167 1.10 -0.11 -4.14
C PRO A 167 0.18 1.01 -3.67
N ASP A 168 0.80 2.08 -3.16
CA ASP A 168 0.19 3.41 -3.06
C ASP A 168 0.70 4.34 -4.18
N LEU A 169 0.10 5.51 -4.38
CA LEU A 169 0.53 6.50 -5.37
C LEU A 169 1.47 7.57 -4.76
N GLY A 170 1.44 7.77 -3.46
CA GLY A 170 2.32 8.77 -2.81
C GLY A 170 1.89 10.20 -3.14
N TYR A 171 2.83 11.12 -3.33
CA TYR A 171 2.52 12.55 -3.42
C TYR A 171 3.15 13.23 -4.64
N ILE A 172 2.40 14.10 -5.30
CA ILE A 172 2.84 14.83 -6.51
C ILE A 172 2.68 16.35 -6.42
N ALA A 173 2.68 16.90 -5.20
CA ALA A 173 2.46 18.33 -4.95
C ALA A 173 1.15 18.84 -5.57
N ASP A 174 1.11 20.09 -6.01
CA ASP A 174 -0.10 20.77 -6.49
C ASP A 174 -0.43 20.46 -7.97
N HIS A 175 0.20 19.43 -8.54
CA HIS A 175 -0.05 19.00 -9.91
C HIS A 175 -1.51 18.52 -10.10
N PRO A 176 -2.21 18.81 -11.23
CA PRO A 176 -3.64 18.48 -11.40
C PRO A 176 -4.02 17.00 -11.24
N ALA A 177 -3.07 16.06 -11.44
CA ALA A 177 -3.29 14.64 -11.17
C ALA A 177 -3.43 14.31 -9.66
N ASN A 178 -3.13 15.25 -8.75
CA ASN A 178 -3.27 15.08 -7.30
C ASN A 178 -4.72 14.84 -6.89
N LYS A 179 -5.67 15.30 -7.72
CA LYS A 179 -7.10 15.00 -7.59
C LYS A 179 -7.36 13.48 -7.59
N TRP A 180 -6.77 12.75 -8.55
CA TRP A 180 -6.83 11.30 -8.59
C TRP A 180 -6.07 10.68 -7.42
N ILE A 181 -4.83 11.11 -7.19
CA ILE A 181 -3.96 10.53 -6.16
C ILE A 181 -4.52 10.65 -4.74
N LYS A 182 -5.32 11.68 -4.43
CA LYS A 182 -6.01 11.83 -3.14
C LYS A 182 -7.33 11.05 -3.03
N SER A 183 -7.92 10.61 -4.14
CA SER A 183 -9.26 10.02 -4.16
C SER A 183 -9.29 8.58 -3.66
N THR A 184 -10.35 8.17 -2.96
CA THR A 184 -10.57 6.80 -2.51
C THR A 184 -10.45 5.75 -3.62
N PRO A 185 -11.02 5.92 -4.83
CA PRO A 185 -10.88 4.94 -5.90
C PRO A 185 -9.45 4.72 -6.39
N ALA A 186 -8.50 5.60 -6.03
CA ALA A 186 -7.09 5.41 -6.31
C ALA A 186 -6.37 4.51 -5.30
N HIS A 187 -7.01 4.00 -4.24
CA HIS A 187 -6.38 3.25 -3.15
C HIS A 187 -6.86 1.79 -3.04
N ASN A 188 -6.11 0.95 -2.30
CA ASN A 188 -6.45 -0.45 -2.10
C ASN A 188 -7.52 -0.60 -1.00
N THR A 189 -8.71 -0.04 -1.21
CA THR A 189 -9.81 0.04 -0.23
C THR A 189 -11.19 -0.03 -0.89
N VAL A 190 -12.27 0.19 -0.13
CA VAL A 190 -13.63 0.21 -0.65
C VAL A 190 -14.12 1.63 -0.93
N THR A 191 -14.54 1.89 -2.15
CA THR A 191 -15.28 3.10 -2.55
C THR A 191 -16.78 2.85 -2.36
N VAL A 192 -17.52 3.85 -1.85
CA VAL A 192 -18.98 3.81 -1.74
C VAL A 192 -19.60 4.84 -2.68
N ASP A 193 -20.66 4.46 -3.39
CA ASP A 193 -21.41 5.31 -4.33
C ASP A 193 -20.52 6.11 -5.29
N GLU A 194 -19.48 5.46 -5.83
CA GLU A 194 -18.48 6.04 -6.75
C GLU A 194 -17.79 7.31 -6.19
N SER A 195 -17.77 7.49 -4.86
CA SER A 195 -17.43 8.72 -4.13
C SER A 195 -16.30 8.54 -3.09
N ASP A 196 -15.70 9.64 -2.64
CA ASP A 196 -14.61 9.63 -1.66
C ASP A 196 -15.12 9.30 -0.25
N CYS A 197 -14.56 8.25 0.35
CA CYS A 197 -14.78 7.83 1.73
C CYS A 197 -13.90 8.68 2.66
N ARG A 198 -14.47 9.73 3.26
CA ARG A 198 -13.77 10.62 4.19
C ARG A 198 -13.91 10.13 5.63
N ALA A 199 -12.77 9.92 6.30
CA ALA A 199 -12.77 9.61 7.72
C ALA A 199 -13.16 10.85 8.55
N THR A 200 -14.08 10.68 9.51
CA THR A 200 -14.55 11.75 10.41
C THR A 200 -13.89 11.72 11.78
N GLY A 201 -13.00 10.76 12.02
CA GLY A 201 -12.29 10.56 13.29
C GLY A 201 -11.24 9.46 13.19
N PRO A 202 -10.49 9.18 14.27
CA PRO A 202 -9.50 8.12 14.32
C PRO A 202 -10.16 6.73 14.27
N GLY A 203 -9.47 5.74 13.70
CA GLY A 203 -9.96 4.37 13.70
C GLY A 203 -9.86 3.68 15.06
N LYS A 204 -10.88 2.87 15.35
CA LYS A 204 -10.93 1.97 16.51
C LYS A 204 -10.31 0.63 16.14
N VAL A 205 -9.24 0.24 16.83
CA VAL A 205 -8.72 -1.13 16.78
C VAL A 205 -9.69 -2.04 17.53
N ASN A 206 -10.28 -3.00 16.83
CA ASN A 206 -11.15 -4.02 17.41
C ASN A 206 -10.34 -5.24 17.87
N GLY A 207 -9.22 -5.55 17.20
CA GLY A 207 -8.40 -6.74 17.48
C GLY A 207 -7.00 -6.65 16.90
N LEU A 208 -6.01 -7.23 17.60
CA LEU A 208 -4.60 -7.21 17.19
C LEU A 208 -3.82 -8.43 17.69
N ILE A 209 -3.24 -9.20 16.77
CA ILE A 209 -2.28 -10.28 17.05
C ILE A 209 -0.97 -10.01 16.29
N THR A 210 0.09 -9.65 17.01
CA THR A 210 1.40 -9.23 16.46
C THR A 210 2.46 -10.34 16.45
N ARG A 211 2.18 -11.51 17.04
CA ARG A 211 3.13 -12.62 17.25
C ARG A 211 2.63 -13.90 16.56
N GLY A 212 3.50 -14.90 16.48
CA GLY A 212 3.17 -16.19 15.86
C GLY A 212 3.29 -16.21 14.32
N ARG A 213 2.80 -17.30 13.72
CA ARG A 213 2.76 -17.56 12.26
C ARG A 213 1.55 -16.95 11.56
N ILE A 214 0.50 -16.69 12.32
CA ILE A 214 -0.74 -16.01 11.91
C ILE A 214 -0.77 -14.71 12.69
N ARG A 215 -0.98 -13.59 12.00
CA ARG A 215 -1.03 -12.26 12.58
C ARG A 215 -2.29 -11.56 12.08
N PHE A 216 -2.89 -10.76 12.94
CA PHE A 216 -4.24 -10.25 12.74
C PHE A 216 -4.32 -8.78 13.12
N MET A 217 -5.11 -8.02 12.37
CA MET A 217 -5.48 -6.65 12.70
C MET A 217 -6.90 -6.42 12.21
N ASP A 218 -7.74 -5.83 13.05
CA ASP A 218 -9.10 -5.43 12.72
C ASP A 218 -9.32 -3.99 13.18
N ILE A 219 -9.70 -3.12 12.25
CA ILE A 219 -9.97 -1.70 12.50
C ILE A 219 -11.30 -1.29 11.87
N THR A 220 -12.10 -0.55 12.63
CA THR A 220 -13.25 0.21 12.13
C THR A 220 -12.89 1.69 12.08
N VAL A 221 -13.14 2.36 10.95
CA VAL A 221 -12.97 3.81 10.79
C VAL A 221 -14.36 4.46 10.67
N PRO A 222 -14.66 5.54 11.41
CA PRO A 222 -15.86 6.32 11.17
C PRO A 222 -15.72 7.09 9.86
N VAL A 223 -16.65 6.88 8.92
CA VAL A 223 -16.64 7.50 7.59
C VAL A 223 -17.94 8.26 7.37
N GLU A 224 -17.84 9.44 6.75
CA GLU A 224 -18.97 10.33 6.47
C GLU A 224 -20.10 9.59 5.74
N GLY A 225 -21.30 9.61 6.31
CA GLY A 225 -22.51 9.01 5.70
C GLY A 225 -22.61 7.48 5.69
N LEU A 226 -21.70 6.75 6.37
CA LEU A 226 -21.70 5.28 6.39
C LEU A 226 -22.00 4.69 7.78
N ASP A 227 -22.77 3.60 7.81
CA ASP A 227 -23.10 2.86 9.04
C ASP A 227 -21.90 2.02 9.54
N LEU A 228 -21.06 1.53 8.62
CA LEU A 228 -19.91 0.69 8.93
C LEU A 228 -18.86 0.81 7.82
N TYR A 229 -17.60 0.96 8.23
CA TYR A 229 -16.43 0.87 7.37
C TYR A 229 -15.31 0.17 8.15
N ARG A 230 -15.21 -1.16 8.00
CA ARG A 230 -14.35 -2.03 8.81
C ARG A 230 -13.54 -2.98 7.93
N ARG A 231 -12.27 -3.17 8.30
CA ARG A 231 -11.36 -4.10 7.62
C ARG A 231 -10.60 -4.95 8.63
N ALA A 232 -10.69 -6.26 8.44
CA ALA A 232 -9.92 -7.24 9.17
C ALA A 232 -8.96 -7.96 8.22
N VAL A 233 -7.66 -7.90 8.54
CA VAL A 233 -6.59 -8.53 7.75
C VAL A 233 -5.87 -9.60 8.56
N THR A 234 -5.69 -10.77 7.95
CA THR A 234 -4.89 -11.87 8.50
C THR A 234 -3.67 -12.10 7.62
N LEU A 235 -2.48 -11.88 8.16
CA LEU A 235 -1.20 -12.11 7.48
C LEU A 235 -0.57 -13.41 8.01
N ILE A 236 -0.37 -14.37 7.12
CA ILE A 236 0.14 -15.71 7.42
C ILE A 236 1.48 -15.91 6.70
N LEU A 237 2.45 -16.50 7.41
CA LEU A 237 3.70 -16.96 6.79
C LEU A 237 3.56 -18.43 6.37
N LYS A 238 3.46 -18.66 5.05
CA LYS A 238 3.38 -19.99 4.42
C LYS A 238 4.64 -20.84 4.68
N SER A 239 4.58 -22.14 4.37
CA SER A 239 5.77 -23.01 4.47
C SER A 239 6.93 -22.61 3.55
N ASP A 240 6.66 -22.01 2.38
CA ASP A 240 7.68 -21.46 1.45
C ASP A 240 8.31 -20.12 1.92
N GLY A 241 7.85 -19.56 3.04
CA GLY A 241 8.32 -18.27 3.56
C GLY A 241 7.78 -17.04 2.82
N LEU A 242 6.83 -17.20 1.90
CA LEU A 242 6.08 -16.11 1.27
C LEU A 242 4.79 -15.81 2.05
N PRO A 243 4.26 -14.58 1.95
CA PRO A 243 3.03 -14.22 2.63
C PRO A 243 1.79 -14.78 1.94
N LEU A 244 0.81 -15.04 2.79
CA LEU A 244 -0.59 -15.22 2.46
C LEU A 244 -1.37 -14.15 3.24
N LEU A 245 -2.17 -13.35 2.55
CA LEU A 245 -2.98 -12.28 3.14
C LEU A 245 -4.46 -12.57 2.90
N ILE A 246 -5.24 -12.62 3.98
CA ILE A 246 -6.70 -12.68 3.93
C ILE A 246 -7.22 -11.29 4.27
N ASP A 247 -8.00 -10.69 3.37
CA ASP A 247 -8.66 -9.41 3.55
C ASP A 247 -10.17 -9.62 3.65
N VAL A 248 -10.74 -9.23 4.79
CA VAL A 248 -12.18 -9.22 5.05
C VAL A 248 -12.62 -7.78 5.23
N PHE A 249 -13.37 -7.26 4.27
CA PHE A 249 -13.90 -5.89 4.31
C PHE A 249 -15.41 -5.90 4.53
N ASP A 250 -15.87 -5.26 5.60
CA ASP A 250 -17.28 -5.03 5.91
C ASP A 250 -17.65 -3.56 5.68
N VAL A 251 -18.69 -3.32 4.88
CA VAL A 251 -19.21 -1.97 4.61
C VAL A 251 -20.73 -1.95 4.66
N ALA A 252 -21.28 -0.91 5.30
CA ALA A 252 -22.72 -0.65 5.37
C ALA A 252 -23.01 0.85 5.25
N GLY A 253 -24.15 1.18 4.66
CA GLY A 253 -24.47 2.50 4.13
C GLY A 253 -24.52 2.48 2.60
N GLY A 254 -24.76 3.65 1.98
CA GLY A 254 -24.76 3.82 0.52
C GLY A 254 -25.64 2.85 -0.29
N LYS A 255 -25.36 2.74 -1.59
CA LYS A 255 -26.05 1.83 -2.53
C LYS A 255 -25.10 0.92 -3.30
N VAL A 256 -23.92 1.43 -3.68
CA VAL A 256 -22.89 0.76 -4.48
C VAL A 256 -21.60 0.65 -3.67
N HIS A 257 -21.02 -0.54 -3.62
CA HIS A 257 -19.78 -0.84 -2.93
C HIS A 257 -18.78 -1.43 -3.92
N ASP A 258 -17.65 -0.74 -4.10
CA ASP A 258 -16.57 -1.12 -5.01
C ASP A 258 -15.30 -1.38 -4.21
N TYR A 259 -15.00 -2.66 -3.97
CA TYR A 259 -13.70 -3.05 -3.43
C TYR A 259 -12.65 -2.97 -4.53
N GLN A 260 -11.60 -2.19 -4.32
CA GLN A 260 -10.57 -1.94 -5.33
C GLN A 260 -9.21 -2.44 -4.85
N VAL A 261 -8.48 -3.11 -5.75
CA VAL A 261 -7.10 -3.52 -5.51
C VAL A 261 -6.25 -3.34 -6.76
N ARG A 262 -5.06 -2.78 -6.56
CA ARG A 262 -3.98 -2.66 -7.53
C ARG A 262 -2.85 -3.57 -7.09
N ILE A 263 -2.13 -4.18 -8.04
CA ILE A 263 -0.87 -4.89 -7.76
C ILE A 263 0.24 -4.23 -8.57
N ASN A 264 1.38 -3.97 -7.92
CA ASN A 264 2.56 -3.46 -8.60
C ASN A 264 3.32 -4.63 -9.22
N ASP A 265 3.05 -4.90 -10.51
CA ASP A 265 3.82 -5.87 -11.28
C ASP A 265 4.34 -5.27 -12.59
N SER A 266 5.67 -5.31 -12.74
CA SER A 266 6.40 -4.87 -13.91
C SER A 266 6.50 -5.92 -15.02
N ASP A 267 6.18 -7.18 -14.71
CA ASP A 267 6.63 -8.32 -15.50
C ASP A 267 5.49 -8.90 -16.36
N GLU A 268 4.25 -8.97 -15.84
CA GLU A 268 3.06 -9.35 -16.61
C GLU A 268 1.75 -8.70 -16.10
N ARG A 269 0.90 -8.28 -17.04
CA ARG A 269 -0.42 -7.67 -16.81
C ARG A 269 -1.45 -8.60 -16.18
N PHE A 270 -2.49 -7.98 -15.61
CA PHE A 270 -3.65 -8.59 -14.96
C PHE A 270 -4.41 -9.59 -15.83
N LYS A 271 -4.83 -10.72 -15.24
CA LYS A 271 -5.63 -11.76 -15.87
C LYS A 271 -6.71 -12.29 -14.93
N ILE A 272 -7.87 -12.66 -15.47
CA ILE A 272 -8.91 -13.42 -14.76
C ILE A 272 -9.18 -14.72 -15.53
N PRO A 273 -8.54 -15.85 -15.16
CA PRO A 273 -8.69 -17.10 -15.89
C PRO A 273 -10.16 -17.55 -15.99
N GLY A 274 -10.55 -18.05 -17.16
CA GLY A 274 -11.91 -18.52 -17.43
C GLY A 274 -13.00 -17.44 -17.52
N LYS A 275 -12.69 -16.14 -17.37
CA LYS A 275 -13.67 -15.05 -17.50
C LYS A 275 -13.30 -14.10 -18.65
N PRO A 276 -14.01 -14.16 -19.81
CA PRO A 276 -13.78 -13.22 -20.90
C PRO A 276 -14.19 -11.80 -20.50
N LEU A 277 -13.27 -10.85 -20.66
CA LEU A 277 -13.47 -9.44 -20.35
C LEU A 277 -14.02 -8.70 -21.59
N ARG A 278 -15.15 -8.00 -21.44
CA ARG A 278 -15.79 -7.21 -22.50
C ARG A 278 -15.68 -5.72 -22.21
N LYS A 279 -15.67 -4.85 -23.23
CA LYS A 279 -15.71 -3.39 -23.03
C LYS A 279 -16.95 -3.02 -22.21
N ARG A 280 -16.76 -2.19 -21.17
CA ARG A 280 -17.85 -1.65 -20.36
C ARG A 280 -18.37 -0.35 -20.99
N SER A 281 -19.69 -0.15 -20.99
CA SER A 281 -20.32 1.01 -21.62
C SER A 281 -20.15 2.32 -20.82
N LYS A 282 -20.15 2.23 -19.48
CA LYS A 282 -20.00 3.37 -18.57
C LYS A 282 -18.60 3.38 -17.94
N SER A 283 -17.90 4.52 -18.00
CA SER A 283 -16.74 4.82 -17.14
C SER A 283 -17.15 5.14 -15.71
N LEU A 284 -16.29 4.84 -14.74
CA LEU A 284 -16.50 5.10 -13.33
C LEU A 284 -15.56 6.21 -12.82
N TYR A 285 -15.90 6.81 -11.68
CA TYR A 285 -15.03 7.71 -10.92
C TYR A 285 -14.53 8.97 -11.66
N ALA A 286 -15.14 9.36 -12.79
CA ALA A 286 -14.71 10.49 -13.60
C ALA A 286 -14.65 11.82 -12.81
N GLY A 287 -15.50 11.99 -11.80
CA GLY A 287 -15.47 13.14 -10.89
C GLY A 287 -14.19 13.27 -10.06
N HIS A 288 -13.39 12.21 -9.93
CA HIS A 288 -12.21 12.14 -9.05
C HIS A 288 -10.87 12.29 -9.77
N SER A 289 -10.86 12.39 -11.10
CA SER A 289 -9.64 12.59 -11.87
C SER A 289 -9.73 13.86 -12.71
N SER A 290 -8.57 14.48 -12.95
CA SER A 290 -8.40 15.54 -13.95
C SER A 290 -8.00 14.95 -15.31
N TYR A 291 -7.67 13.66 -15.34
CA TYR A 291 -7.28 12.87 -16.51
C TYR A 291 -8.36 11.82 -16.80
N PRO A 292 -8.68 11.51 -18.07
CA PRO A 292 -9.69 10.50 -18.39
C PRO A 292 -9.40 9.14 -17.73
N LEU A 293 -10.43 8.56 -17.10
CA LEU A 293 -10.42 7.17 -16.66
C LEU A 293 -11.18 6.36 -17.71
N GLU A 294 -10.45 5.52 -18.44
CA GLU A 294 -10.92 4.90 -19.68
C GLU A 294 -10.70 3.39 -19.69
N ASN A 295 -11.07 2.75 -20.81
CA ASN A 295 -10.77 1.34 -21.09
C ASN A 295 -11.30 0.36 -20.03
N PHE A 296 -12.37 0.75 -19.33
CA PHE A 296 -13.12 -0.12 -18.43
C PHE A 296 -13.60 -1.37 -19.18
N LYS A 297 -13.36 -2.53 -18.56
CA LYS A 297 -13.84 -3.83 -18.99
C LYS A 297 -14.63 -4.48 -17.86
N THR A 298 -15.59 -5.31 -18.22
CA THR A 298 -16.43 -6.05 -17.29
C THR A 298 -16.30 -7.56 -17.53
N GLY A 299 -16.21 -8.33 -16.45
CA GLY A 299 -16.32 -9.79 -16.43
C GLY A 299 -17.73 -10.26 -16.06
N GLY A 300 -18.70 -9.34 -15.95
CA GLY A 300 -20.07 -9.63 -15.53
C GLY A 300 -20.19 -10.03 -14.05
N ARG A 301 -21.31 -10.67 -13.70
CA ARG A 301 -21.60 -11.16 -12.34
C ARG A 301 -20.71 -12.36 -11.99
N SER A 302 -20.34 -12.51 -10.72
CA SER A 302 -19.79 -13.77 -10.20
C SER A 302 -20.64 -14.32 -9.06
N ILE A 303 -20.95 -15.61 -9.15
CA ILE A 303 -21.73 -16.37 -8.16
C ILE A 303 -20.88 -17.41 -7.42
N SER A 304 -19.84 -17.93 -8.05
CA SER A 304 -18.84 -18.82 -7.46
C SER A 304 -17.60 -18.04 -7.03
N PRO A 305 -16.74 -18.65 -6.18
CA PRO A 305 -15.35 -18.25 -6.08
C PRO A 305 -14.69 -18.23 -7.45
N PHE A 306 -13.76 -17.31 -7.62
CA PHE A 306 -12.89 -17.18 -8.79
C PHE A 306 -11.60 -16.51 -8.35
N PHE A 307 -10.61 -16.44 -9.24
CA PHE A 307 -9.36 -15.80 -8.91
C PHE A 307 -8.84 -14.91 -10.03
N ALA A 308 -8.01 -13.94 -9.65
CA ALA A 308 -7.31 -13.05 -10.55
C ALA A 308 -5.80 -13.11 -10.29
N THR A 309 -5.00 -13.01 -11.35
CA THR A 309 -3.55 -13.15 -11.26
C THR A 309 -2.83 -11.93 -11.85
N TRP A 310 -1.68 -11.63 -11.24
CA TRP A 310 -0.72 -10.63 -11.71
C TRP A 310 0.68 -11.23 -11.70
N GLY A 311 1.49 -10.83 -12.68
CA GLY A 311 2.93 -11.06 -12.69
C GLY A 311 3.44 -12.39 -13.23
N LYS A 312 4.76 -12.40 -13.41
CA LYS A 312 5.52 -13.48 -14.07
C LYS A 312 6.47 -14.22 -13.13
N ASN A 313 7.38 -13.52 -12.47
CA ASN A 313 8.46 -14.13 -11.69
C ASN A 313 8.05 -14.38 -10.23
N LEU A 314 7.53 -13.33 -9.59
CA LEU A 314 6.88 -13.38 -8.28
C LEU A 314 5.42 -12.97 -8.53
N LYS A 315 4.52 -13.92 -8.41
CA LYS A 315 3.12 -13.78 -8.84
C LYS A 315 2.22 -13.54 -7.64
N VAL A 316 1.15 -12.77 -7.87
CA VAL A 316 0.03 -12.63 -6.93
C VAL A 316 -1.17 -13.38 -7.49
N ASN A 317 -1.79 -14.22 -6.66
CA ASN A 317 -3.10 -14.80 -6.92
C ASN A 317 -4.09 -14.27 -5.87
N ALA A 318 -5.07 -13.47 -6.29
CA ALA A 318 -6.18 -13.06 -5.44
C ALA A 318 -7.37 -14.01 -5.65
N ASN A 319 -7.75 -14.76 -4.64
CA ASN A 319 -8.88 -15.68 -4.66
C ASN A 319 -10.07 -14.97 -4.00
N ILE A 320 -11.11 -14.67 -4.77
CA ILE A 320 -12.31 -13.94 -4.34
C ILE A 320 -13.33 -14.97 -3.88
N LEU A 321 -13.71 -14.93 -2.60
CA LEU A 321 -14.58 -15.94 -1.98
C LEU A 321 -16.03 -15.45 -1.80
N THR A 322 -16.30 -14.16 -2.08
CA THR A 322 -17.63 -13.55 -1.98
C THR A 322 -18.25 -13.24 -3.36
N PRO A 323 -19.54 -13.55 -3.60
CA PRO A 323 -20.24 -13.18 -4.82
C PRO A 323 -20.26 -11.66 -5.08
N CYS A 324 -20.12 -11.29 -6.36
CA CYS A 324 -20.04 -9.91 -6.82
C CYS A 324 -21.09 -9.64 -7.91
N LYS A 325 -21.75 -8.48 -7.85
CA LYS A 325 -22.75 -8.05 -8.85
C LYS A 325 -22.09 -7.81 -10.20
N GLU A 326 -20.88 -7.24 -10.21
CA GLU A 326 -20.07 -7.02 -11.41
C GLU A 326 -18.57 -7.13 -11.04
N ILE A 327 -17.77 -7.81 -11.87
CA ILE A 327 -16.30 -7.74 -11.84
C ILE A 327 -15.89 -6.71 -12.88
N ILE A 328 -15.08 -5.73 -12.49
CA ILE A 328 -14.62 -4.65 -13.37
C ILE A 328 -13.10 -4.58 -13.33
N THR A 329 -12.47 -4.22 -14.44
CA THR A 329 -11.05 -3.86 -14.51
C THR A 329 -10.84 -2.69 -15.44
N TYR A 330 -9.82 -1.88 -15.15
CA TYR A 330 -9.41 -0.74 -15.96
C TYR A 330 -7.96 -0.37 -15.62
N PRO A 331 -7.22 0.22 -16.57
CA PRO A 331 -5.93 0.83 -16.27
C PRO A 331 -6.14 2.11 -15.46
N THR A 332 -5.55 2.17 -14.26
CA THR A 332 -5.52 3.38 -13.42
C THR A 332 -4.18 4.09 -13.55
N PRO A 333 -4.12 5.44 -13.58
CA PRO A 333 -2.86 6.17 -13.56
C PRO A 333 -1.99 5.79 -12.36
N ALA A 334 -0.70 5.54 -12.63
CA ALA A 334 0.29 5.03 -11.67
C ALA A 334 1.49 5.97 -11.48
N TRP A 335 1.28 7.27 -11.74
CA TRP A 335 2.28 8.31 -11.50
C TRP A 335 2.50 8.52 -10.00
N ARG A 336 3.77 8.73 -9.62
CA ARG A 336 4.25 8.96 -8.25
C ARG A 336 5.13 10.20 -8.11
N ASP A 337 5.41 10.84 -9.23
CA ASP A 337 6.12 12.10 -9.35
C ASP A 337 5.45 12.90 -10.48
N TYR A 338 5.38 14.22 -10.37
CA TYR A 338 4.78 15.08 -11.39
C TYR A 338 5.47 14.94 -12.76
N LYS A 339 6.77 14.61 -12.79
CA LYS A 339 7.54 14.35 -14.01
C LYS A 339 7.07 13.09 -14.73
N GLU A 340 6.60 12.08 -14.02
CA GLU A 340 6.11 10.84 -14.63
C GLU A 340 4.85 11.07 -15.46
N VAL A 341 4.05 12.10 -15.15
CA VAL A 341 2.85 12.42 -15.95
C VAL A 341 3.21 12.83 -17.38
N PHE A 342 4.35 13.51 -17.55
CA PHE A 342 4.86 13.93 -18.87
C PHE A 342 5.78 12.89 -19.50
N ALA A 343 6.67 12.26 -18.71
CA ALA A 343 7.66 11.31 -19.20
C ALA A 343 7.10 9.90 -19.46
N ALA A 344 5.98 9.55 -18.82
CA ALA A 344 5.31 8.26 -18.96
C ALA A 344 3.79 8.40 -18.73
N PRO A 345 3.07 9.14 -19.61
CA PRO A 345 1.61 9.33 -19.47
C PRO A 345 0.85 8.01 -19.40
N ASP A 346 1.27 6.98 -20.14
CA ASP A 346 0.62 5.65 -20.15
C ASP A 346 0.99 4.75 -18.95
N LYS A 347 1.74 5.28 -17.98
CA LYS A 347 2.13 4.53 -16.77
C LYS A 347 0.91 4.22 -15.92
N THR A 348 0.49 2.96 -15.93
CA THR A 348 -0.76 2.50 -15.32
C THR A 348 -0.58 1.25 -14.46
N PHE A 349 -1.45 1.09 -13.46
CA PHE A 349 -1.69 -0.19 -12.77
C PHE A 349 -2.97 -0.81 -13.32
N ASP A 350 -2.97 -2.13 -13.54
CA ASP A 350 -4.20 -2.86 -13.83
C ASP A 350 -4.98 -3.09 -12.52
N THR A 351 -6.14 -2.44 -12.39
CA THR A 351 -6.98 -2.52 -11.19
C THR A 351 -8.01 -3.64 -11.30
N LEU A 352 -8.21 -4.41 -10.22
CA LEU A 352 -9.40 -5.23 -10.02
C LEU A 352 -10.41 -4.46 -9.16
N VAL A 353 -11.64 -4.39 -9.63
CA VAL A 353 -12.78 -3.84 -8.88
C VAL A 353 -13.85 -4.92 -8.72
N LEU A 354 -14.27 -5.15 -7.48
CA LEU A 354 -15.37 -6.04 -7.13
C LEU A 354 -16.58 -5.18 -6.74
N ARG A 355 -17.53 -5.04 -7.66
CA ARG A 355 -18.72 -4.20 -7.48
C ARG A 355 -19.87 -5.00 -6.88
N ASN A 356 -20.52 -4.43 -5.89
CA ASN A 356 -21.77 -4.90 -5.29
C ASN A 356 -22.78 -3.75 -5.17
N GLN A 357 -24.07 -4.05 -5.32
CA GLN A 357 -25.16 -3.09 -5.17
C GLN A 357 -26.12 -3.59 -4.08
N ARG A 358 -25.98 -3.06 -2.85
CA ARG A 358 -26.70 -3.50 -1.63
C ARG A 358 -26.31 -2.62 -0.44
N LYS A 359 -27.21 -2.46 0.54
CA LYS A 359 -26.96 -1.71 1.79
C LYS A 359 -25.82 -2.25 2.67
N LYS A 360 -25.46 -3.53 2.56
CA LYS A 360 -24.40 -4.19 3.37
C LYS A 360 -23.59 -5.20 2.55
N SER A 361 -22.34 -4.86 2.24
CA SER A 361 -21.39 -5.77 1.56
C SER A 361 -20.37 -6.34 2.53
N ARG A 362 -20.01 -7.61 2.30
CA ARG A 362 -18.76 -8.18 2.80
C ARG A 362 -17.96 -8.62 1.59
N PHE A 363 -16.66 -8.29 1.56
CA PHE A 363 -15.70 -8.81 0.60
C PHE A 363 -14.73 -9.72 1.34
N VAL A 364 -14.47 -10.91 0.81
CA VAL A 364 -13.44 -11.83 1.33
C VAL A 364 -12.50 -12.18 0.18
N VAL A 365 -11.23 -11.80 0.31
CA VAL A 365 -10.21 -12.03 -0.71
C VAL A 365 -8.95 -12.62 -0.07
N VAL A 366 -8.45 -13.71 -0.64
CA VAL A 366 -7.24 -14.41 -0.19
C VAL A 366 -6.12 -14.22 -1.22
N TYR A 367 -5.16 -13.36 -0.91
CA TYR A 367 -3.98 -13.06 -1.70
C TYR A 367 -2.82 -14.01 -1.36
N GLU A 368 -2.51 -14.91 -2.28
CA GLU A 368 -1.28 -15.70 -2.24
C GLU A 368 -0.16 -15.02 -3.03
N LEU A 369 1.00 -14.83 -2.42
CA LEU A 369 2.24 -14.53 -3.13
C LEU A 369 3.02 -15.84 -3.38
N TYR A 370 3.46 -16.10 -4.61
CA TYR A 370 4.13 -17.35 -4.98
C TYR A 370 5.17 -17.19 -6.11
N LYS A 371 6.04 -18.18 -6.27
CA LYS A 371 7.01 -18.29 -7.37
C LYS A 371 6.76 -19.58 -8.13
N GLY A 372 6.75 -19.53 -9.47
CA GLY A 372 6.43 -20.68 -10.31
C GLY A 372 4.95 -21.08 -10.26
N ARG A 373 4.59 -22.03 -9.38
CA ARG A 373 3.23 -22.57 -9.20
C ARG A 373 2.65 -22.16 -7.83
N PRO A 374 1.32 -21.95 -7.71
CA PRO A 374 0.66 -21.72 -6.42
C PRO A 374 1.01 -22.83 -5.42
N LEU A 375 1.37 -22.46 -4.20
CA LEU A 375 1.58 -23.42 -3.11
C LEU A 375 0.23 -23.88 -2.53
N LEU A 376 -0.79 -23.02 -2.59
CA LEU A 376 -2.14 -23.41 -2.23
C LEU A 376 -2.68 -24.47 -3.21
N GLN A 377 -3.23 -25.52 -2.63
CA GLN A 377 -3.96 -26.58 -3.32
C GLN A 377 -5.45 -26.23 -3.38
N GLU A 378 -5.99 -25.85 -2.22
CA GLU A 378 -7.42 -25.64 -2.01
C GLU A 378 -7.65 -24.47 -1.05
N ILE A 379 -8.73 -23.74 -1.30
CA ILE A 379 -9.31 -22.74 -0.41
C ILE A 379 -10.82 -22.99 -0.42
N SER A 380 -11.37 -23.38 0.71
CA SER A 380 -12.81 -23.61 0.89
C SER A 380 -13.36 -22.68 1.98
N THR A 381 -14.65 -22.36 1.88
CA THR A 381 -15.35 -21.54 2.87
C THR A 381 -16.61 -22.23 3.34
N GLU A 382 -16.66 -22.59 4.62
CA GLU A 382 -17.87 -23.11 5.25
C GLU A 382 -18.93 -22.00 5.40
N SER A 383 -18.47 -20.80 5.76
CA SER A 383 -19.33 -19.62 5.81
C SER A 383 -18.55 -18.33 5.59
N THR A 384 -19.26 -17.31 5.11
CA THR A 384 -18.78 -15.92 5.08
C THR A 384 -19.58 -14.99 6.00
N ARG A 385 -20.62 -15.48 6.69
CA ARG A 385 -21.47 -14.72 7.65
C ARG A 385 -22.07 -15.62 8.74
N PRO A 386 -22.18 -15.18 10.01
CA PRO A 386 -21.75 -13.87 10.53
C PRO A 386 -20.22 -13.77 10.67
N GLU A 387 -19.55 -14.89 10.89
CA GLU A 387 -18.10 -15.06 10.89
C GLU A 387 -17.62 -15.51 9.50
N VAL A 388 -16.32 -15.36 9.20
CA VAL A 388 -15.73 -15.94 7.99
C VAL A 388 -14.91 -17.17 8.35
N SER A 389 -15.44 -18.35 8.01
CA SER A 389 -14.79 -19.66 8.22
C SER A 389 -14.14 -20.11 6.92
N ILE A 390 -12.80 -20.19 6.92
CA ILE A 390 -11.96 -20.55 5.76
C ILE A 390 -11.04 -21.70 6.13
N GLN A 391 -11.00 -22.73 5.28
CA GLN A 391 -9.95 -23.74 5.28
C GLN A 391 -9.02 -23.49 4.08
N ILE A 392 -7.71 -23.55 4.31
CA ILE A 392 -6.67 -23.32 3.30
C ILE A 392 -5.64 -24.44 3.38
N GLN A 393 -5.41 -25.17 2.29
CA GLN A 393 -4.46 -26.28 2.24
C GLN A 393 -3.27 -25.96 1.33
N GLU A 394 -2.04 -26.11 1.84
CA GLU A 394 -0.80 -26.10 1.03
C GLU A 394 -0.52 -27.49 0.42
N ARG A 395 -0.10 -27.56 -0.85
CA ARG A 395 0.10 -28.82 -1.63
C ARG A 395 1.00 -29.88 -1.02
N LYS A 396 1.95 -29.47 -0.17
CA LYS A 396 2.93 -30.31 0.55
C LYS A 396 3.30 -29.65 1.88
N GLY A 397 2.30 -29.08 2.56
CA GLY A 397 2.51 -28.21 3.70
C GLY A 397 1.28 -28.16 4.58
N ARG A 398 1.06 -27.00 5.20
CA ARG A 398 0.09 -26.86 6.29
C ARG A 398 -1.34 -26.72 5.79
N SER A 399 -2.26 -27.26 6.58
CA SER A 399 -3.68 -26.85 6.55
C SER A 399 -3.92 -25.79 7.61
N TYR A 400 -4.58 -24.69 7.21
CA TYR A 400 -4.98 -23.59 8.08
C TYR A 400 -6.50 -23.58 8.16
N TYR A 401 -7.04 -23.65 9.37
CA TYR A 401 -8.48 -23.49 9.63
C TYR A 401 -8.64 -22.19 10.39
N LEU A 402 -9.42 -21.27 9.85
CA LEU A 402 -9.49 -19.89 10.30
C LEU A 402 -10.96 -19.48 10.42
N ALA A 403 -11.33 -18.96 11.58
CA ALA A 403 -12.64 -18.40 11.82
C ALA A 403 -12.45 -16.95 12.28
N ILE A 404 -12.87 -16.00 11.43
CA ILE A 404 -12.56 -14.56 11.53
C ILE A 404 -13.82 -13.78 11.89
N GLY A 405 -13.88 -13.29 13.13
CA GLY A 405 -15.01 -12.56 13.71
C GLY A 405 -14.75 -11.06 13.85
N PRO A 406 -15.65 -10.31 14.52
CA PRO A 406 -15.41 -8.96 15.01
C PRO A 406 -14.37 -8.95 16.15
N GLY A 407 -13.24 -8.29 15.96
CA GLY A 407 -12.16 -8.15 16.96
C GLY A 407 -11.32 -9.40 17.22
N GLU A 408 -11.71 -10.57 16.71
CA GLU A 408 -11.05 -11.85 17.01
C GLU A 408 -10.84 -12.74 15.79
N ILE A 409 -9.89 -13.66 15.95
CA ILE A 409 -9.65 -14.77 15.02
C ILE A 409 -9.33 -16.03 15.83
N ARG A 410 -10.02 -17.12 15.50
CA ARG A 410 -9.67 -18.47 15.96
C ARG A 410 -8.93 -19.18 14.83
N SER A 411 -7.84 -19.86 15.15
CA SER A 411 -7.00 -20.50 14.15
C SER A 411 -6.41 -21.83 14.61
N LYS A 412 -6.54 -22.86 13.78
CA LYS A 412 -5.83 -24.14 13.91
C LYS A 412 -4.85 -24.29 12.75
N ILE A 413 -3.67 -24.84 13.03
CA ILE A 413 -2.67 -25.17 12.01
C ILE A 413 -2.32 -26.65 12.14
N GLU A 414 -2.52 -27.40 11.07
CA GLU A 414 -2.12 -28.80 10.93
C GLU A 414 -0.92 -28.93 9.98
N ARG A 415 -0.28 -30.10 9.94
CA ARG A 415 0.93 -30.38 9.15
C ARG A 415 0.68 -31.49 8.14
#